data_AF-A0A1I3FZZ5-F1
#
_entry.id   AF-A0A1I3FZZ5-F1
#
_cell.length_a   1.000
_cell.length_b   1.000
_cell.length_c   1.000
_cell.angle_alpha   90.00
_cell.angle_beta   90.00
_cell.angle_gamma   90.00
#
_symmetry.space_group_name_H-M   'P 1'
#
loop_
_entity.id
_entity.type
_entity.pdbx_description
1 polymer ?
#
loop_
_entity_poly.entity_id
_entity_poly.type
_entity_poly.pdbx_seq_one_letter_code
_entity_poly.pdbx_strand_id
1 'polypeptide(L)'
;MEFVPSKPLTVGVELELQLLGKESLNLINGIQPLLECYPESPYIKPEFIQNTVEVISKVGENTAEIHEHLIQLVKQVKQTCLMLGMELGSAGTHPFDKELALFTPLPRYLKMEKDAGYLT
;
A
#
# COMPACT_ATOMS: atom_id res chain seq x y z
N MET A 1 -1.00 -27.27 -2.79
CA MET A 1 -0.77 -26.17 -3.74
C MET A 1 0.34 -26.63 -4.66
N GLU A 2 0.12 -26.65 -5.98
CA GLU A 2 1.15 -27.03 -6.95
C GLU A 2 1.95 -25.78 -7.36
N PHE A 3 3.24 -25.96 -7.67
CA PHE A 3 4.09 -24.87 -8.12
C PHE A 3 3.70 -24.45 -9.54
N VAL A 4 3.41 -23.17 -9.74
CA VAL A 4 3.14 -22.60 -11.07
C VAL A 4 4.45 -22.06 -11.65
N PRO A 5 5.00 -22.66 -12.71
CA PRO A 5 6.27 -22.22 -13.28
C PRO A 5 6.15 -20.83 -13.90
N SER A 6 7.12 -19.96 -13.60
CA SER A 6 7.29 -18.65 -14.24
C SER A 6 8.38 -18.69 -15.30
N LYS A 7 8.44 -17.65 -16.14
CA LYS A 7 9.63 -17.43 -16.99
C LYS A 7 10.85 -17.21 -16.09
N PRO A 8 12.04 -17.73 -16.44
CA PRO A 8 13.25 -17.51 -15.66
C PRO A 8 13.58 -16.02 -15.51
N LEU A 9 14.08 -15.65 -14.33
CA LEU A 9 14.66 -14.33 -14.02
C LEU A 9 13.70 -13.13 -14.13
N THR A 10 12.38 -13.36 -14.03
CA THR A 10 11.42 -12.27 -13.88
C THR A 10 11.45 -11.68 -12.47
N VAL A 11 11.13 -10.39 -12.34
CA VAL A 11 11.05 -9.67 -11.06
C VAL A 11 9.72 -8.93 -10.94
N GLY A 12 9.19 -8.87 -9.72
CA GLY A 12 8.10 -7.99 -9.30
C GLY A 12 8.45 -7.34 -7.96
N VAL A 13 7.91 -6.16 -7.69
CA VAL A 13 8.19 -5.37 -6.49
C VAL A 13 6.90 -4.84 -5.91
N GLU A 14 6.80 -4.90 -4.58
CA GLU A 14 5.71 -4.36 -3.78
C GLU A 14 6.29 -3.30 -2.83
N LEU A 15 5.60 -2.16 -2.72
CA LEU A 15 5.97 -1.06 -1.84
C LEU A 15 4.79 -0.71 -0.94
N GLU A 16 4.98 -0.86 0.37
CA GLU A 16 4.05 -0.36 1.38
C GLU A 16 4.41 1.10 1.71
N LEU A 17 3.47 2.01 1.45
CA LEU A 17 3.65 3.45 1.64
C LEU A 17 2.63 4.00 2.65
N GLN A 18 3.11 4.89 3.50
CA GLN A 18 2.33 5.47 4.59
C GLN A 18 1.42 6.59 4.06
N LEU A 19 0.15 6.58 4.46
CA LEU A 19 -0.81 7.64 4.20
C LEU A 19 -0.79 8.62 5.36
N LEU A 20 -0.43 9.87 5.06
CA LEU A 20 -0.21 10.92 6.06
C LEU A 20 -1.24 12.05 5.89
N GLY A 21 -1.66 12.67 6.98
CA GLY A 21 -2.40 13.92 6.92
C GLY A 21 -1.51 15.03 6.39
N LYS A 22 -1.97 15.80 5.40
CA LYS A 22 -1.14 16.82 4.73
C LYS A 22 -0.55 17.87 5.69
N GLU A 23 -1.33 18.31 6.68
CA GLU A 23 -0.92 19.35 7.62
C GLU A 23 -0.18 18.80 8.85
N SER A 24 -0.62 17.65 9.38
CA SER A 24 -0.07 17.07 10.61
C SER A 24 1.13 16.16 10.36
N LEU A 25 1.22 15.57 9.17
CA LEU A 25 2.10 14.45 8.84
C LEU A 25 1.94 13.25 9.78
N ASN A 26 0.82 13.15 10.50
CA ASN A 26 0.43 11.95 11.24
C ASN A 26 -0.13 10.91 10.28
N LEU A 27 -0.05 9.64 10.65
CA LEU A 27 -0.72 8.55 9.96
C LEU A 27 -2.23 8.79 9.98
N ILE A 28 -2.88 8.54 8.85
CA ILE A 28 -4.35 8.64 8.73
C ILE A 28 -4.90 7.38 8.10
N ASN A 29 -6.10 6.96 8.52
CA ASN A 29 -6.81 5.81 7.95
C ASN A 29 -7.46 6.20 6.60
N GLY A 30 -6.61 6.48 5.60
CA GLY A 30 -7.00 7.09 4.32
C GLY A 30 -7.17 6.12 3.15
N ILE A 31 -7.04 4.80 3.38
CA ILE A 31 -6.98 3.83 2.27
C ILE A 31 -8.29 3.76 1.46
N GLN A 32 -9.45 3.89 2.11
CA GLN A 32 -10.74 3.75 1.43
C GLN A 32 -10.99 4.82 0.35
N PRO A 33 -10.93 6.13 0.66
CA PRO A 33 -11.11 7.17 -0.37
C PRO A 33 -10.03 7.12 -1.46
N LEU A 34 -8.83 6.62 -1.15
CA LEU A 34 -7.81 6.39 -2.16
C LEU A 34 -8.20 5.28 -3.14
N LEU A 35 -8.67 4.13 -2.65
CA LEU A 35 -9.07 3.01 -3.50
C LEU A 35 -10.30 3.31 -4.36
N GLU A 36 -11.19 4.20 -3.92
CA GLU A 36 -12.32 4.68 -4.74
C GLU A 36 -11.86 5.39 -6.03
N CYS A 37 -10.64 5.92 -6.05
CA CYS A 37 -10.02 6.50 -7.25
C CYS A 37 -9.40 5.44 -8.19
N TYR A 38 -9.27 4.20 -7.72
CA TYR A 38 -8.58 3.09 -8.40
C TYR A 38 -9.36 1.76 -8.33
N PRO A 39 -10.68 1.73 -8.62
CA PRO A 39 -11.54 0.57 -8.34
C PRO A 39 -11.11 -0.72 -9.06
N GLU A 40 -10.51 -0.59 -10.23
CA GLU A 40 -10.08 -1.72 -11.08
C GLU A 40 -8.56 -1.89 -11.13
N SER A 41 -7.80 -1.17 -10.30
CA SER A 41 -6.34 -1.23 -10.35
C SER A 41 -5.82 -2.53 -9.72
N PRO A 42 -5.10 -3.39 -10.46
CA PRO A 42 -4.44 -4.54 -9.87
C PRO A 42 -3.17 -4.16 -9.10
N TYR A 43 -2.73 -2.90 -9.22
CA TYR A 43 -1.43 -2.41 -8.78
C TYR A 43 -1.49 -1.56 -7.50
N ILE A 44 -2.68 -1.22 -7.03
CA ILE A 44 -2.89 -0.41 -5.84
C ILE A 44 -3.84 -1.19 -4.94
N LYS A 45 -3.38 -1.58 -3.76
CA LYS A 45 -4.14 -2.42 -2.84
C LYS A 45 -4.13 -1.84 -1.42
N PRO A 46 -5.15 -2.20 -0.61
CA PRO A 46 -5.08 -1.97 0.81
C PRO A 46 -4.16 -2.99 1.48
N GLU A 47 -3.43 -2.54 2.49
CA GLU A 47 -2.76 -3.44 3.42
C GLU A 47 -3.72 -3.84 4.57
N PHE A 48 -3.24 -4.70 5.47
CA PHE A 48 -3.92 -5.10 6.71
C PHE A 48 -4.42 -3.90 7.53
N ILE A 49 -3.67 -2.80 7.53
CA ILE A 49 -3.99 -1.55 8.23
C ILE A 49 -4.35 -0.41 7.25
N GLN A 50 -5.28 0.45 7.66
CA GLN A 50 -5.89 1.46 6.79
C GLN A 50 -5.03 2.70 6.51
N ASN A 51 -3.89 2.83 7.19
CA ASN A 51 -2.96 3.94 7.01
C ASN A 51 -1.83 3.63 6.02
N THR A 52 -1.93 2.50 5.31
CA THR A 52 -0.91 2.04 4.39
C THR A 52 -1.55 1.67 3.06
N VAL A 53 -0.94 2.13 1.98
CA VAL A 53 -1.26 1.71 0.61
C VAL A 53 -0.14 0.83 0.09
N GLU A 54 -0.48 -0.32 -0.48
CA GLU A 54 0.44 -1.20 -1.18
C GLU A 54 0.45 -0.86 -2.67
N VAL A 55 1.63 -0.58 -3.22
CA VAL A 55 1.88 -0.28 -4.62
C VAL A 55 2.69 -1.41 -5.25
N ILE A 56 2.12 -2.06 -6.26
CA ILE A 56 2.63 -3.32 -6.83
C ILE A 56 3.05 -3.08 -8.28
N SER A 57 4.26 -3.50 -8.65
CA SER A 57 4.70 -3.44 -10.04
C SER A 57 4.04 -4.52 -10.90
N LYS A 58 4.06 -4.33 -12.22
CA LYS A 58 3.94 -5.47 -13.14
C LYS A 58 5.10 -6.45 -12.92
N VAL A 59 4.97 -7.67 -13.45
CA VAL A 59 6.13 -8.57 -13.61
C VAL A 59 6.96 -8.06 -14.79
N GLY A 60 8.28 -7.94 -14.60
CA GLY A 60 9.23 -7.44 -15.60
C GLY A 60 10.39 -8.40 -15.82
N GLU A 61 11.08 -8.24 -16.95
CA GLU A 61 12.25 -9.06 -17.31
C GLU A 61 13.56 -8.47 -16.77
N ASN A 62 13.53 -7.22 -16.29
CA ASN A 62 14.67 -6.55 -15.69
C ASN A 62 14.21 -5.42 -14.74
N THR A 63 15.13 -4.92 -13.93
CA THR A 63 14.86 -3.91 -12.90
C THR A 63 14.58 -2.51 -13.48
N ALA A 64 15.09 -2.18 -14.66
CA ALA A 64 14.85 -0.89 -15.29
C ALA A 64 13.37 -0.71 -15.67
N GLU A 65 12.77 -1.74 -16.29
CA GLU A 65 11.33 -1.76 -16.60
C GLU A 65 10.45 -1.65 -15.35
N ILE A 66 10.83 -2.33 -14.27
CA ILE A 66 10.12 -2.26 -12.99
C ILE A 66 10.23 -0.87 -12.38
N HIS A 67 11.43 -0.30 -12.38
CA HIS A 67 11.69 1.02 -11.83
C HIS A 67 10.87 2.10 -12.55
N GLU A 68 10.83 2.08 -13.88
CA GLU A 68 10.01 3.01 -14.68
C GLU A 68 8.52 2.89 -14.34
N HIS A 69 8.00 1.66 -14.27
CA HIS A 69 6.61 1.41 -13.93
C HIS A 69 6.26 1.89 -12.51
N LEU A 70 7.09 1.55 -11.52
CA LEU A 70 6.89 1.96 -10.14
C LEU A 70 6.93 3.48 -9.98
N ILE A 71 7.88 4.18 -10.61
CA ILE A 71 7.95 5.64 -10.52
C ILE A 71 6.66 6.29 -11.05
N GLN A 72 6.15 5.79 -12.18
CA GLN A 72 4.90 6.32 -12.75
C GLN A 72 3.73 6.07 -11.80
N LEU A 73 3.62 4.86 -11.26
CA LEU A 73 2.53 4.47 -10.36
C LEU A 73 2.57 5.24 -9.04
N VAL A 74 3.74 5.36 -8.40
CA VAL A 74 3.91 6.13 -7.16
C VAL A 74 3.61 7.61 -7.38
N LYS A 75 3.99 8.18 -8.53
CA LYS A 75 3.63 9.57 -8.88
C LYS A 75 2.12 9.76 -8.99
N GLN A 76 1.42 8.82 -9.62
CA GLN A 76 -0.05 8.85 -9.73
C GLN A 76 -0.71 8.76 -8.34
N VAL A 77 -0.30 7.78 -7.54
CA VAL A 77 -0.80 7.61 -6.16
C VAL A 77 -0.56 8.87 -5.34
N LYS A 78 0.65 9.44 -5.39
CA LYS A 78 0.97 10.70 -4.70
C LYS A 78 0.06 11.85 -5.15
N GLN A 79 -0.19 12.00 -6.45
CA GLN A 79 -1.09 13.03 -6.96
C GLN A 79 -2.52 12.85 -6.43
N THR A 80 -3.03 11.62 -6.38
CA THR A 80 -4.35 11.32 -5.80
C THR A 80 -4.38 11.62 -4.30
N CYS A 81 -3.37 11.22 -3.55
CA CYS A 81 -3.25 11.56 -2.12
C CYS A 81 -3.33 13.07 -1.90
N LEU A 82 -2.61 13.87 -2.69
CA LEU A 82 -2.64 15.33 -2.59
C LEU A 82 -4.03 15.91 -2.84
N MET A 83 -4.80 15.37 -3.80
CA MET A 83 -6.19 15.78 -4.05
C MET A 83 -7.13 15.43 -2.89
N LEU A 84 -6.83 14.36 -2.16
CA LEU A 84 -7.58 13.89 -1.00
C LEU A 84 -7.13 14.55 0.33
N GLY A 85 -6.25 15.55 0.30
CA GLY A 85 -5.73 16.21 1.50
C GLY A 85 -4.72 15.35 2.29
N MET A 86 -4.07 14.41 1.62
CA MET A 86 -3.08 13.50 2.18
C MET A 86 -1.69 13.74 1.60
N GLU A 87 -0.67 13.25 2.29
CA GLU A 87 0.70 13.08 1.81
C GLU A 87 1.10 11.60 1.80
N LEU A 88 2.16 11.29 1.06
CA LEU A 88 2.66 9.92 0.91
C LEU A 88 4.07 9.80 1.53
N GLY A 89 4.20 8.93 2.53
CA GLY A 89 5.46 8.67 3.24
C GLY A 89 6.10 7.33 2.85
N SER A 90 7.42 7.26 2.90
CA SER A 90 8.19 6.02 2.72
C SER A 90 9.13 5.83 3.90
N ALA A 91 8.73 4.93 4.81
CA ALA A 91 9.51 4.52 5.97
C ALA A 91 8.99 3.17 6.46
N GLY A 92 9.86 2.34 7.04
CA GLY A 92 9.44 1.07 7.63
C GLY A 92 8.56 1.24 8.87
N THR A 93 8.73 2.34 9.61
CA THR A 93 7.86 2.74 10.72
C THR A 93 7.71 4.26 10.72
N HIS A 94 6.57 4.76 11.19
CA HIS A 94 6.38 6.20 11.31
C HIS A 94 7.23 6.75 12.48
N PRO A 95 7.99 7.84 12.30
CA PRO A 95 9.02 8.25 13.27
C PRO A 95 8.47 8.76 14.61
N PHE A 96 7.24 9.25 14.66
CA PHE A 96 6.68 9.89 15.87
C PHE A 96 5.19 9.63 16.12
N ASP A 97 4.49 9.01 15.18
CA ASP A 97 3.07 8.71 15.38
C ASP A 97 2.97 7.46 16.27
N LYS A 98 2.02 7.48 17.20
CA LYS A 98 1.81 6.45 18.21
C LYS A 98 0.40 5.88 18.17
N GLU A 99 -0.46 6.41 17.31
CA GLU A 99 -1.85 6.00 17.19
C GLU A 99 -1.94 4.64 16.52
N LEU A 100 -2.88 3.82 17.00
CA LEU A 100 -3.18 2.54 16.40
C LEU A 100 -3.97 2.74 15.12
N ALA A 101 -3.51 2.09 14.06
CA ALA A 101 -4.23 2.07 12.79
C ALA A 101 -5.49 1.21 12.89
N LEU A 102 -6.52 1.58 12.13
CA LEU A 102 -7.68 0.71 11.95
C LEU A 102 -7.33 -0.44 11.02
N PHE A 103 -7.95 -1.60 11.23
CA PHE A 103 -7.85 -2.72 10.31
C PHE A 103 -8.69 -2.47 9.06
N THR A 104 -8.17 -2.86 7.90
CA THR A 104 -8.93 -2.79 6.65
C THR A 104 -10.09 -3.80 6.73
N PRO A 105 -11.36 -3.39 6.47
CA PRO A 105 -12.54 -4.21 6.75
C PRO A 105 -12.82 -5.25 5.65
N LEU A 106 -11.81 -6.06 5.31
CA LEU A 106 -11.93 -7.18 4.37
C LEU A 106 -11.97 -8.51 5.14
N PRO A 107 -12.75 -9.52 4.69
CA PRO A 107 -12.90 -10.79 5.41
C PRO A 107 -11.58 -11.47 5.80
N ARG A 108 -10.57 -11.38 4.92
CA ARG A 108 -9.22 -11.90 5.18
C ARG A 108 -8.56 -11.20 6.36
N TYR A 109 -8.60 -9.87 6.38
CA TYR A 109 -7.95 -9.05 7.40
C TYR A 109 -8.69 -9.13 8.73
N LEU A 110 -10.02 -9.15 8.73
CA LEU A 110 -10.80 -9.37 9.96
C LEU A 110 -10.51 -10.74 10.61
N LYS A 111 -10.21 -11.76 9.80
CA LYS A 111 -9.73 -13.05 10.32
C LYS A 111 -8.32 -12.93 10.94
N MET A 112 -7.41 -12.24 10.26
CA MET A 112 -6.06 -11.99 10.78
C MET A 112 -6.07 -11.20 12.09
N GLU A 113 -6.93 -10.19 12.22
CA GLU A 113 -7.15 -9.45 13.46
C GLU A 113 -7.57 -10.40 14.60
N LYS A 114 -8.49 -11.33 14.35
CA LYS A 114 -8.92 -12.28 15.37
C LYS A 114 -7.78 -13.20 15.84
N ASP A 115 -6.91 -13.61 14.91
CA ASP A 115 -5.83 -14.56 15.18
C ASP A 115 -4.59 -13.89 15.80
N ALA A 116 -4.32 -12.64 15.43
CA ALA A 116 -3.09 -11.91 15.76
C ALA A 116 -3.33 -10.60 16.53
N GLY A 117 -4.56 -10.38 17.02
CA GLY A 117 -5.03 -9.10 17.57
C GLY A 117 -4.16 -8.51 18.68
N TYR A 118 -4.52 -7.32 19.14
CA TYR A 118 -3.76 -6.65 20.19
C TYR A 118 -3.61 -7.58 21.40
N LEU A 119 -2.35 -7.78 21.84
CA LEU A 119 -2.04 -8.44 23.10
C LEU A 119 -2.58 -7.53 24.22
N THR A 120 -3.84 -7.75 24.61
CA THR A 120 -4.44 -7.16 25.81
C THR A 120 -4.13 -7.99 27.04
#